data_AF-A0A9J5XBW0-F1
#
_entry.id   AF-A0A9J5XBW0-F1
#
_cell.length_a   1.000
_cell.length_b   1.000
_cell.length_c   1.000
_cell.angle_alpha   90.00
_cell.angle_beta   90.00
_cell.angle_gamma   90.00
#
_symmetry.space_group_name_H-M   'P 1'
#
loop_
_entity.id
_entity.type
_entity.pdbx_description
1 polymer ?
#
loop_
_entity_poly.entity_id
_entity_poly.type
_entity_poly.pdbx_seq_one_letter_code
_entity_poly.pdbx_strand_id
1 'polypeptide(L)'
;MNKPPGAHMRVGSEVSALLGRMPFAVGYQPTLSTEMGSLQERITSTKDGSITSIQAVYVPADDLTDPAPATTFAHLDATTVLSRGLAAKTEVFTGSPGKYVGLAETIQGFELILSGELDGLPEQAFYLVGTIDEATAKAMNLEMESNLKK
;
A
#
# COMPACT_ATOMS: atom_id res chain seq x y z
N MET A 1 -17.43 8.88 -7.65
CA MET A 1 -17.48 7.48 -8.14
C MET A 1 -16.11 7.15 -8.72
N ASN A 2 -15.13 6.84 -7.87
CA ASN A 2 -13.73 6.65 -8.26
C ASN A 2 -13.53 5.22 -8.77
N LYS A 3 -13.43 5.05 -10.08
CA LYS A 3 -12.92 3.80 -10.68
C LYS A 3 -11.41 3.72 -10.46
N PRO A 4 -10.86 2.54 -10.14
CA PRO A 4 -9.42 2.37 -9.92
C PRO A 4 -8.63 2.69 -11.19
N PRO A 5 -7.40 3.18 -11.07
CA PRO A 5 -6.63 3.63 -12.22
C PRO A 5 -6.44 2.57 -13.32
N GLY A 6 -6.29 1.29 -12.96
CA GLY A 6 -6.27 0.22 -13.98
C GLY A 6 -7.51 0.18 -14.90
N ALA A 7 -8.66 0.67 -14.41
CA ALA A 7 -9.87 0.76 -15.20
C ALA A 7 -9.91 1.98 -16.13
N HIS A 8 -9.28 3.13 -15.79
CA HIS A 8 -9.23 4.27 -16.71
C HIS A 8 -8.42 3.90 -17.97
N MET A 9 -7.33 3.13 -17.77
CA MET A 9 -6.41 2.81 -18.86
C MET A 9 -7.03 1.81 -19.82
N ARG A 10 -7.71 0.81 -19.25
CA ARG A 10 -8.48 -0.16 -20.01
C ARG A 10 -9.60 0.51 -20.81
N VAL A 11 -10.35 1.42 -20.20
CA VAL A 11 -11.39 2.17 -20.91
C VAL A 11 -10.80 3.04 -22.02
N GLY A 12 -9.64 3.67 -21.80
CA GLY A 12 -8.91 4.41 -22.83
C GLY A 12 -8.55 3.54 -24.03
N SER A 13 -8.00 2.34 -23.79
CA SER A 13 -7.70 1.39 -24.87
C SER A 13 -8.95 0.93 -25.63
N GLU A 14 -10.07 0.69 -24.95
CA GLU A 14 -11.35 0.28 -25.56
C GLU A 14 -11.93 1.40 -26.44
N VAL A 15 -11.89 2.65 -25.96
CA VAL A 15 -12.35 3.82 -26.74
C VAL A 15 -11.42 4.08 -27.92
N SER A 16 -10.11 3.95 -27.73
CA SER A 16 -9.11 4.13 -28.80
C SER A 16 -9.28 3.09 -29.93
N ALA A 17 -9.56 1.84 -29.57
CA ALA A 17 -9.87 0.77 -30.52
C ALA A 17 -11.19 1.05 -31.27
N LEU A 18 -12.21 1.54 -30.57
CA LEU A 18 -13.49 1.91 -31.19
C LEU A 18 -13.37 3.10 -32.16
N LEU A 19 -12.47 4.05 -31.86
CA LEU A 19 -12.14 5.19 -32.73
C LEU A 19 -11.22 4.81 -33.90
N GLY A 20 -10.87 3.53 -34.05
CA GLY A 20 -10.04 3.03 -35.15
C GLY A 20 -8.57 3.47 -35.10
N ARG A 21 -8.08 3.88 -33.92
CA ARG A 21 -6.66 4.23 -33.76
C ARG A 21 -5.82 2.97 -33.74
N MET A 22 -4.65 3.01 -34.39
CA MET A 22 -3.70 1.89 -34.33
C MET A 22 -3.24 1.66 -32.89
N PRO A 23 -3.30 0.41 -32.38
CA PRO A 23 -2.84 0.09 -31.04
C PRO A 23 -1.31 0.21 -30.95
N PHE A 24 -0.83 0.59 -29.78
CA PHE A 24 0.60 0.62 -29.44
C PHE A 24 0.97 -0.63 -28.62
N ALA A 25 2.14 -0.62 -27.96
CA ALA A 25 2.68 -1.71 -27.15
C ALA A 25 1.60 -2.42 -26.31
N VAL A 26 1.55 -3.75 -26.43
CA VAL A 26 0.67 -4.65 -25.66
C VAL A 26 -0.83 -4.37 -25.83
N GLY A 27 -1.23 -3.59 -26.86
CA GLY A 27 -2.64 -3.29 -27.13
C GLY A 27 -3.17 -2.03 -26.46
N TYR A 28 -2.29 -1.24 -25.82
CA TYR A 28 -2.66 0.04 -25.22
C TYR A 28 -2.80 1.18 -26.25
N GLN A 29 -3.48 2.25 -25.84
CA GLN A 29 -3.65 3.44 -26.67
C GLN A 29 -2.31 4.19 -26.87
N PRO A 30 -2.07 4.80 -28.05
CA PRO A 30 -0.85 5.58 -28.29
C PRO A 30 -0.78 6.87 -27.46
N THR A 31 -1.92 7.38 -27.00
CA THR A 31 -2.02 8.60 -26.16
C THR A 31 -1.83 8.35 -24.67
N LEU A 32 -1.45 7.12 -24.28
CA LEU A 32 -1.43 6.70 -22.89
C LEU A 32 -0.59 7.61 -21.98
N SER A 33 0.65 7.88 -22.38
CA SER A 33 1.57 8.71 -21.60
C SER A 33 1.05 10.14 -21.45
N THR A 34 0.48 10.73 -22.49
CA THR A 34 -0.02 12.11 -22.47
C THR A 34 -1.26 12.24 -21.59
N GLU A 35 -2.21 11.30 -21.70
CA GLU A 35 -3.42 11.31 -20.87
C GLU A 35 -3.10 11.06 -19.40
N MET A 36 -2.14 10.18 -19.11
CA MET A 36 -1.66 9.96 -17.75
C MET A 36 -0.95 11.18 -17.19
N GLY A 37 -0.07 11.81 -17.96
CA GLY A 37 0.60 13.05 -17.55
C GLY A 37 -0.41 14.15 -17.21
N SER A 38 -1.37 14.43 -18.10
CA SER A 38 -2.37 15.48 -17.89
C SER A 38 -3.29 15.22 -16.68
N LEU A 39 -3.55 13.94 -16.35
CA LEU A 39 -4.33 13.58 -15.17
C LEU A 39 -3.49 13.73 -13.90
N GLN A 40 -2.27 13.20 -13.89
CA GLN A 40 -1.40 13.19 -12.71
C GLN A 40 -0.90 14.60 -12.36
N GLU A 41 -0.61 15.44 -13.35
CA GLU A 41 -0.22 16.84 -13.12
C GLU A 41 -1.29 17.66 -12.39
N ARG A 42 -2.56 17.28 -12.50
CA ARG A 42 -3.65 17.91 -11.75
C ARG A 42 -3.72 17.45 -10.29
N ILE A 43 -3.10 16.32 -9.96
CA ILE A 43 -3.05 15.74 -8.63
C ILE A 43 -1.68 16.09 -8.04
N THR A 44 -1.48 17.39 -7.77
CA THR A 44 -0.24 17.90 -7.18
C THR A 44 -0.54 18.92 -6.09
N SER A 45 0.45 19.20 -5.26
CA SER A 45 0.34 20.26 -4.26
C SER A 45 0.55 21.62 -4.89
N THR A 46 -0.40 22.53 -4.64
CA THR A 46 -0.31 23.93 -5.00
C THR A 46 -0.09 24.78 -3.75
N LYS A 47 0.16 26.08 -3.93
CA LYS A 47 0.34 27.01 -2.79
C LYS A 47 -0.91 27.15 -1.92
N ASP A 48 -2.08 26.87 -2.50
CA ASP A 48 -3.38 27.04 -1.83
C ASP A 48 -3.91 25.73 -1.22
N GLY A 49 -3.26 24.59 -1.47
CA GLY A 49 -3.67 23.30 -0.93
C GLY A 49 -2.92 22.11 -1.53
N SER A 50 -3.09 20.95 -0.92
CA SER A 50 -2.52 19.68 -1.41
C SER A 50 -3.62 18.71 -1.77
N ILE A 51 -3.47 18.03 -2.91
CA ILE A 51 -4.30 16.88 -3.28
C ILE A 51 -3.42 15.64 -3.20
N THR A 52 -3.59 14.86 -2.15
CA THR A 52 -2.95 13.54 -2.02
C THR A 52 -3.92 12.47 -2.52
N SER A 53 -3.60 11.83 -3.65
CA SER A 53 -4.42 10.75 -4.21
C SER A 53 -3.79 9.38 -3.96
N ILE A 54 -4.55 8.47 -3.37
CA ILE A 54 -4.17 7.06 -3.24
C ILE A 54 -4.69 6.30 -4.46
N GLN A 55 -3.78 5.76 -5.27
CA GLN A 55 -4.10 5.15 -6.56
C GLN A 55 -3.88 3.64 -6.54
N ALA A 56 -4.95 2.87 -6.77
CA ALA A 56 -4.87 1.42 -6.91
C ALA A 56 -4.46 1.03 -8.33
N VAL A 57 -3.17 0.77 -8.54
CA VAL A 57 -2.63 0.29 -9.82
C VAL A 57 -2.74 -1.23 -9.87
N TYR A 58 -3.48 -1.73 -10.85
CA TYR A 58 -3.54 -3.16 -11.12
C TYR A 58 -2.37 -3.55 -12.03
N VAL A 59 -1.56 -4.50 -11.57
CA VAL A 59 -0.44 -5.05 -12.34
C VAL A 59 -0.92 -6.35 -13.00
N PRO A 60 -1.06 -6.39 -14.34
CA PRO A 60 -1.45 -7.62 -15.02
C PRO A 60 -0.33 -8.67 -14.86
N ALA A 61 -0.72 -9.90 -14.50
CA ALA A 61 0.19 -11.04 -14.35
C ALA A 61 1.39 -10.81 -13.40
N ASP A 62 1.30 -9.87 -12.45
CA ASP A 62 2.40 -9.44 -11.57
C ASP A 62 3.65 -8.91 -12.32
N ASP A 63 3.51 -8.51 -13.59
CA ASP A 63 4.61 -7.96 -14.40
C ASP A 63 4.70 -6.43 -14.28
N LEU A 64 5.74 -5.96 -13.57
CA LEU A 64 6.02 -4.53 -13.40
C LEU A 64 6.60 -3.86 -14.66
N THR A 65 6.99 -4.63 -15.67
CA THR A 65 7.57 -4.12 -16.92
C THR A 65 6.51 -3.74 -17.96
N ASP A 66 5.24 -4.04 -17.70
CA ASP A 66 4.15 -3.63 -18.57
C ASP A 66 4.07 -2.09 -18.67
N PRO A 67 3.80 -1.53 -19.87
CA PRO A 67 3.73 -0.07 -20.06
C PRO A 67 2.69 0.63 -19.17
N ALA A 68 1.63 -0.06 -18.74
CA ALA A 68 0.60 0.49 -17.86
C ALA A 68 1.11 0.85 -16.45
N PRO A 69 1.64 -0.10 -15.66
CA PRO A 69 2.25 0.21 -14.39
C PRO A 69 3.50 1.06 -14.56
N ALA A 70 4.35 0.81 -15.57
CA ALA A 70 5.58 1.57 -15.75
C ALA A 70 5.35 3.08 -15.92
N THR A 71 4.35 3.47 -16.72
CA THR A 71 3.98 4.89 -16.88
C THR A 71 3.33 5.48 -15.63
N THR A 72 2.55 4.68 -14.90
CA THR A 72 1.92 5.15 -13.65
C THR A 72 2.96 5.34 -12.55
N PHE A 73 3.93 4.43 -12.43
CA PHE A 73 5.00 4.49 -11.43
C PHE A 73 5.93 5.68 -11.63
N ALA A 74 6.18 6.10 -12.88
CA ALA A 74 6.98 7.30 -13.15
C ALA A 74 6.39 8.59 -12.57
N HIS A 75 5.09 8.61 -12.27
CA HIS A 75 4.39 9.76 -11.71
C HIS A 75 4.03 9.62 -10.22
N LEU A 76 4.35 8.49 -9.59
CA LEU A 76 4.03 8.26 -8.18
C LEU A 76 5.22 8.64 -7.29
N ASP A 77 4.99 9.53 -6.32
CA ASP A 77 6.01 9.93 -5.34
C ASP A 77 6.27 8.85 -4.27
N ALA A 78 5.27 8.01 -3.99
CA ALA A 78 5.36 6.89 -3.05
C ALA A 78 4.59 5.69 -3.57
N THR A 79 5.21 4.51 -3.48
CA THR A 79 4.63 3.25 -3.95
C THR A 79 4.50 2.25 -2.80
N THR A 80 3.26 1.95 -2.40
CA THR A 80 2.99 0.84 -1.46
C THR A 80 2.60 -0.39 -2.27
N VAL A 81 3.49 -1.37 -2.35
CA VAL A 81 3.23 -2.62 -3.09
C VAL A 81 2.51 -3.61 -2.19
N LEU A 82 1.27 -3.94 -2.54
CA LEU A 82 0.48 -4.93 -1.82
C LEU A 82 0.69 -6.31 -2.45
N SER A 83 1.38 -7.20 -1.72
CA SER A 83 1.50 -8.60 -2.12
C SER A 83 0.29 -9.40 -1.66
N ARG A 84 -0.21 -10.29 -2.53
CA ARG A 84 -1.34 -11.20 -2.24
C ARG A 84 -1.10 -12.05 -0.98
N GLY A 85 0.15 -12.38 -0.67
CA GLY A 85 0.50 -13.15 0.54
C GLY A 85 0.23 -12.42 1.86
N LEU A 86 0.26 -11.08 1.85
CA LEU A 86 0.07 -10.25 3.04
C LEU A 86 -1.38 -9.75 3.19
N ALA A 87 -2.17 -9.77 2.11
CA ALA A 87 -3.52 -9.18 2.05
C ALA A 87 -4.62 -9.99 2.75
N ALA A 88 -4.35 -11.24 3.18
CA ALA A 88 -5.34 -12.11 3.82
C ALA A 88 -5.69 -11.70 5.27
N LYS A 89 -5.10 -10.63 5.79
CA LYS A 89 -5.09 -10.33 7.23
C LYS A 89 -5.72 -8.97 7.49
N THR A 90 -7.04 -8.96 7.64
CA THR A 90 -7.85 -7.76 7.89
C THR A 90 -8.76 -7.94 9.11
N GLU A 91 -9.17 -6.83 9.70
CA GLU A 91 -9.98 -6.70 10.92
C GLU A 91 -11.25 -7.58 10.92
N VAL A 92 -11.89 -7.77 9.75
CA VAL A 92 -13.06 -8.64 9.57
C VAL A 92 -12.73 -10.13 9.81
N PHE A 93 -11.47 -10.52 9.63
CA PHE A 93 -10.98 -11.88 9.86
C PHE A 93 -10.33 -12.08 11.23
N THR A 94 -9.81 -11.03 11.87
CA THR A 94 -9.09 -11.14 13.15
C THR A 94 -9.92 -10.77 14.38
N GLY A 95 -11.04 -10.05 14.20
CA GLY A 95 -11.95 -9.65 15.28
C GLY A 95 -11.35 -8.66 16.30
N SER A 96 -10.12 -8.19 16.08
CA SER A 96 -9.43 -7.22 16.94
C SER A 96 -9.48 -5.85 16.28
N PRO A 97 -9.88 -4.78 17.01
CA PRO A 97 -10.06 -3.46 16.42
C PRO A 97 -8.74 -2.90 15.87
N GLY A 98 -8.78 -2.31 14.68
CA GLY A 98 -7.63 -1.61 14.11
C GLY A 98 -7.23 -0.41 14.96
N LYS A 99 -5.93 -0.27 15.24
CA LYS A 99 -5.38 0.86 16.01
C LYS A 99 -4.62 1.81 15.10
N TYR A 100 -4.92 3.10 15.18
CA TYR A 100 -4.13 4.15 14.56
C TYR A 100 -2.93 4.46 15.46
N VAL A 101 -1.72 4.45 14.89
CA VAL A 101 -0.47 4.73 15.61
C VAL A 101 0.11 6.02 15.04
N GLY A 102 0.55 6.93 15.92
CA GLY A 102 1.18 8.17 15.50
C GLY A 102 2.54 7.91 14.83
N LEU A 103 2.97 8.80 13.92
CA LEU A 103 4.30 8.70 13.29
C LEU A 103 5.42 8.77 14.34
N ALA A 104 5.32 9.66 15.32
CA ALA A 104 6.31 9.80 16.39
C ALA A 104 6.45 8.51 17.22
N GLU A 105 5.33 7.90 17.59
CA GLU A 105 5.28 6.63 18.32
C GLU A 105 5.82 5.48 17.48
N THR A 106 5.53 5.47 16.18
CA THR A 106 6.06 4.47 15.24
C THR A 106 7.58 4.56 15.15
N ILE A 107 8.13 5.76 14.97
CA ILE A 107 9.59 5.97 14.86
C ILE A 107 10.28 5.56 16.15
N GLN A 108 9.79 6.03 17.30
CA GLN A 108 10.32 5.65 18.62
C GLN A 108 10.27 4.13 18.82
N GLY A 109 9.17 3.50 18.41
CA GLY A 109 9.04 2.05 18.54
C GLY A 109 10.04 1.27 17.70
N PHE A 110 10.26 1.68 16.44
CA PHE A 110 11.29 1.07 15.60
C PHE A 110 12.71 1.37 16.11
N GLU A 111 12.97 2.55 16.67
CA GLU A 111 14.25 2.88 17.29
C GLU A 111 14.56 1.96 18.49
N LEU A 112 13.58 1.69 19.35
CA LEU A 112 13.72 0.78 20.50
C LEU A 112 13.93 -0.69 20.08
N ILE A 113 13.27 -1.12 18.99
CA ILE A 113 13.51 -2.45 18.41
C ILE A 113 14.93 -2.53 17.85
N LEU A 114 15.39 -1.50 17.15
CA LEU A 114 16.74 -1.46 16.56
C LEU A 114 17.85 -1.27 17.59
N SER A 115 17.58 -0.61 18.72
CA SER A 115 18.54 -0.45 19.82
C SER A 115 18.74 -1.73 20.64
N GLY A 116 17.90 -2.74 20.43
CA GLY A 116 17.96 -4.03 21.13
C GLY A 116 17.37 -4.01 22.54
N GLU A 117 16.70 -2.93 22.94
CA GLU A 117 16.05 -2.84 24.27
C GLU A 117 14.90 -3.83 24.45
N LEU A 118 14.34 -4.33 23.34
CA LEU A 118 13.19 -5.23 23.31
C LEU A 118 13.54 -6.66 22.87
N ASP A 119 14.82 -7.00 22.75
CA ASP A 119 15.30 -8.35 22.35
C ASP A 119 14.91 -9.45 23.34
N GLY A 120 14.53 -9.08 24.57
CA GLY A 120 14.04 -10.01 25.58
C GLY A 120 12.59 -10.48 25.35
N LEU A 121 11.83 -9.85 24.44
CA LEU A 121 10.43 -10.17 24.22
C LEU A 121 10.25 -11.25 23.14
N PRO A 122 9.29 -12.18 23.29
CA PRO A 122 9.01 -13.18 22.26
C PRO A 122 8.43 -12.54 21.00
N GLU A 123 8.79 -13.04 19.81
CA GLU A 123 8.32 -12.53 18.51
C GLU A 123 6.79 -12.45 18.40
N GLN A 124 6.08 -13.35 19.08
CA GLN A 124 4.61 -13.39 19.14
C GLN A 124 4.00 -12.14 19.79
N ALA A 125 4.74 -11.44 20.64
CA ALA A 125 4.30 -10.21 21.29
C ALA A 125 4.15 -9.05 20.29
N PHE A 126 4.98 -9.03 19.23
CA PHE A 126 4.94 -8.01 18.17
C PHE A 126 3.87 -8.28 17.10
N TYR A 127 3.15 -9.39 17.19
CA TYR A 127 2.16 -9.76 16.20
C TYR A 127 0.82 -9.07 16.47
N LEU A 128 0.35 -8.26 15.51
CA LEU A 128 -0.95 -7.56 15.57
C LEU A 128 -1.10 -6.62 16.78
N VAL A 129 -0.05 -5.87 17.11
CA VAL A 129 -0.07 -4.82 18.12
C VAL A 129 0.20 -3.46 17.45
N GLY A 130 -0.37 -2.39 17.99
CA GLY A 130 -0.17 -1.05 17.44
C GLY A 130 1.06 -0.37 18.01
N THR A 131 1.15 -0.28 19.34
CA THR A 131 2.23 0.44 20.04
C THR A 131 3.15 -0.51 20.79
N ILE A 132 4.40 -0.11 21.06
CA ILE A 132 5.36 -0.92 21.81
C ILE A 132 4.87 -1.26 23.21
N ASP A 133 4.16 -0.34 23.88
CA ASP A 133 3.56 -0.61 25.19
C ASP A 133 2.60 -1.81 25.17
N GLU A 134 1.87 -1.99 24.07
CA GLU A 134 0.98 -3.14 23.90
C GLU A 134 1.76 -4.42 23.60
N ALA A 135 2.86 -4.32 22.87
CA ALA A 135 3.77 -5.45 22.65
C ALA A 135 4.31 -5.95 23.99
N THR A 136 4.79 -5.06 24.86
CA THR A 136 5.31 -5.41 26.18
C THR A 136 4.23 -6.00 27.09
N ALA A 137 3.01 -5.43 27.10
CA ALA A 137 1.90 -5.99 27.86
C ALA A 137 1.49 -7.39 27.36
N LYS A 138 1.51 -7.60 26.04
CA LYS A 138 1.20 -8.90 25.43
C LYS A 138 2.30 -9.93 25.69
N ALA A 139 3.57 -9.51 25.70
CA ALA A 139 4.68 -10.36 26.09
C ALA A 139 4.53 -10.85 27.54
N MET A 140 4.21 -9.94 28.47
CA MET A 140 3.96 -10.30 29.87
C MET A 140 2.82 -11.33 29.99
N ASN A 141 1.73 -11.16 29.23
CA ASN A 141 0.63 -12.13 29.23
C ASN A 141 1.05 -13.49 28.68
N LEU A 142 1.83 -13.54 27.59
CA LEU A 142 2.36 -14.78 27.02
C LEU A 142 3.33 -15.49 27.97
N GLU A 143 4.18 -14.73 28.66
CA GLU A 143 5.07 -15.24 29.71
C GLU A 143 4.27 -15.83 30.89
N MET A 144 3.21 -15.14 31.32
CA MET A 144 2.31 -15.65 32.36
C MET A 144 1.57 -16.93 31.93
N GLU A 145 1.06 -16.99 30.70
CA GLU A 145 0.42 -18.19 30.15
C GLU A 145 1.41 -19.36 30.01
N SER A 146 2.68 -19.09 29.70
CA SER A 146 3.73 -20.11 29.63
C SER A 146 4.06 -20.70 31.01
N ASN A 147 3.95 -19.89 32.06
CA ASN A 147 4.21 -20.31 33.44
C ASN A 147 3.00 -21.02 34.08
N LEU A 148 1.76 -20.75 33.63
CA LEU A 148 0.57 -21.49 34.08
C LEU A 148 0.44 -22.90 33.47
N LYS A 149 1.16 -23.19 32.38
CA LYS A 149 1.16 -24.50 31.71
C LYS A 149 2.24 -25.47 32.20
N LYS A 150 3.05 -25.06 33.18
CA LYS A 150 4.01 -25.93 33.90
C LYS A 150 3.43 -26.38 35.22
#